data_AF-A0A3R7KPU1-F1
#
_entry.id   AF-A0A3R7KPU1-F1
#
_cell.length_a   1.000
_cell.length_b   1.000
_cell.length_c   1.000
_cell.angle_alpha   90.00
_cell.angle_beta   90.00
_cell.angle_gamma   90.00
#
_symmetry.space_group_name_H-M   'P 1'
#
loop_
_entity.id
_entity.type
_entity.pdbx_description
1 polymer ?
#
loop_
_entity_poly.entity_id
_entity_poly.type
_entity_poly.pdbx_seq_one_letter_code
_entity_poly.pdbx_strand_id
1 'polypeptide(L)'
;MKAAMDAKALLRRRHLHQLRTLAKRSPAFIQRESAKLCSLLYEHIQALWSSRPETQLLLLCGYLPLYYEMDLTALFRRFWLETQRAGLPNVKVFVPMVLSPCNPSNGATATLTPLWQRPWDTAMTRFASGMAFVEVFDEGDLMTSFERRGQYGLMEPKEEVIEELFSTGVGSSCGRGTGPRHFIACDEHEVLFPECAKPKNLIELKLLLRSMEYSTCMLVLAPGVLFDRFGGRLGKGGGYYDRFLQYSRDVAAGAVASWGVGMEMQLLPEEKRLPVCTQILSSGGGARDSHMDGVVTPAGYVSCAPPA
;
A
#
# COMPACT_ATOMS: atom_id res chain seq x y z
N MET A 1 22.64 0.28 -15.85
CA MET A 1 21.24 0.71 -15.62
C MET A 1 20.28 0.23 -16.72
N LYS A 2 20.51 0.57 -18.00
CA LYS A 2 19.65 0.15 -19.13
C LYS A 2 19.40 -1.37 -19.18
N ALA A 3 20.46 -2.19 -19.09
CA ALA A 3 20.34 -3.64 -19.06
C ALA A 3 19.46 -4.18 -17.89
N ALA A 4 19.55 -3.58 -16.70
CA ALA A 4 18.72 -3.97 -15.56
C ALA A 4 17.25 -3.55 -15.75
N MET A 5 17.02 -2.35 -16.31
CA MET A 5 15.68 -1.89 -16.67
C MET A 5 15.03 -2.77 -17.74
N ASP A 6 15.79 -3.14 -18.78
CA ASP A 6 15.35 -4.03 -19.86
C ASP A 6 15.04 -5.43 -19.32
N ALA A 7 15.88 -5.96 -18.43
CA ALA A 7 15.63 -7.22 -17.74
C ALA A 7 14.35 -7.17 -16.89
N LYS A 8 14.15 -6.11 -16.09
CA LYS A 8 12.90 -5.90 -15.33
C LYS A 8 11.69 -5.84 -16.25
N ALA A 9 11.78 -5.12 -17.37
CA ALA A 9 10.68 -4.97 -18.32
C ALA A 9 10.30 -6.31 -18.99
N LEU A 10 11.29 -7.12 -19.38
CA LEU A 10 11.08 -8.44 -19.95
C LEU A 10 10.42 -9.39 -18.95
N LEU A 11 10.97 -9.47 -17.73
CA LEU A 11 10.41 -10.29 -16.65
C LEU A 11 8.97 -9.90 -16.34
N ARG A 12 8.71 -8.59 -16.23
CA ARG A 12 7.38 -8.03 -15.95
C ARG A 12 6.38 -8.42 -17.03
N ARG A 13 6.73 -8.22 -18.31
CA ARG A 13 5.84 -8.54 -19.44
C ARG A 13 5.48 -10.01 -19.45
N ARG A 14 6.47 -10.90 -19.32
CA ARG A 14 6.29 -12.35 -19.33
C ARG A 14 5.38 -12.82 -18.18
N HIS A 15 5.68 -12.41 -16.95
CA HIS A 15 4.96 -12.93 -15.79
C HIS A 15 3.57 -12.31 -15.65
N LEU A 16 3.38 -11.03 -15.99
CA LEU A 16 2.02 -10.46 -16.06
C LEU A 16 1.15 -11.21 -17.07
N HIS A 17 1.70 -11.61 -18.22
CA HIS A 17 0.97 -12.42 -19.18
C HIS A 17 0.55 -13.77 -18.59
N GLN A 18 1.46 -14.44 -17.86
CA GLN A 18 1.17 -15.71 -17.18
C GLN A 18 0.09 -15.57 -16.10
N LEU A 19 0.21 -14.58 -15.21
CA LEU A 19 -0.75 -14.31 -14.14
C LEU A 19 -2.15 -14.04 -14.70
N ARG A 20 -2.25 -13.17 -15.70
CA ARG A 20 -3.53 -12.85 -16.37
C ARG A 20 -4.12 -14.05 -17.08
N THR A 21 -3.29 -14.88 -17.71
CA THR A 21 -3.74 -16.10 -18.39
C THR A 21 -4.27 -17.13 -17.39
N LEU A 22 -3.56 -17.34 -16.28
CA LEU A 22 -3.99 -18.22 -15.20
C LEU A 22 -5.32 -17.75 -14.61
N ALA A 23 -5.42 -16.48 -14.24
CA ALA A 23 -6.62 -15.92 -13.63
C ALA A 23 -7.86 -16.01 -14.54
N LYS A 24 -7.69 -15.84 -15.86
CA LYS A 24 -8.78 -16.03 -16.84
C LYS A 24 -9.18 -17.49 -17.00
N ARG A 25 -8.23 -18.42 -16.99
CA ARG A 25 -8.50 -19.85 -17.17
C ARG A 25 -9.06 -20.50 -15.91
N SER A 26 -8.68 -20.02 -14.73
CA SER A 26 -8.98 -20.67 -13.46
C SER A 26 -9.25 -19.66 -12.34
N PRO A 27 -10.32 -18.85 -12.43
CA PRO A 27 -10.65 -17.88 -11.38
C PRO A 27 -10.91 -18.53 -10.01
N ALA A 28 -11.52 -19.73 -9.99
CA ALA A 28 -11.73 -20.49 -8.76
C ALA A 28 -10.42 -20.94 -8.09
N PHE A 29 -9.35 -21.14 -8.86
CA PHE A 29 -8.02 -21.41 -8.30
C PHE A 29 -7.51 -20.20 -7.53
N ILE A 30 -7.58 -18.99 -8.12
CA ILE A 30 -7.16 -17.74 -7.48
C ILE A 30 -7.94 -17.51 -6.17
N GLN A 31 -9.25 -17.75 -6.17
CA GLN A 31 -10.09 -17.61 -4.97
C GLN A 31 -9.67 -18.57 -3.85
N ARG A 32 -9.46 -19.85 -4.17
CA ARG A 32 -9.04 -20.85 -3.17
C ARG A 32 -7.65 -20.56 -2.61
N GLU A 33 -6.70 -20.18 -3.46
CA GLU A 33 -5.35 -19.84 -3.02
C GLU A 33 -5.34 -18.54 -2.20
N SER A 34 -6.18 -17.56 -2.53
CA SER A 34 -6.35 -16.35 -1.74
C SER A 34 -6.91 -16.65 -0.34
N ALA A 35 -7.85 -17.59 -0.22
CA ALA A 35 -8.40 -18.01 1.07
C ALA A 35 -7.32 -18.66 1.98
N LYS A 36 -6.51 -19.58 1.42
CA LYS A 36 -5.37 -20.18 2.15
C LYS A 36 -4.38 -19.11 2.61
N LEU A 37 -4.03 -18.20 1.70
CA LEU A 37 -3.11 -17.10 1.96
C LEU A 37 -3.63 -16.18 3.06
N CYS A 38 -4.92 -15.84 3.07
CA CYS A 38 -5.52 -15.00 4.11
C CYS A 38 -5.42 -15.67 5.49
N SER A 39 -5.64 -16.98 5.60
CA SER A 39 -5.44 -17.72 6.85
C SER A 39 -3.99 -17.65 7.33
N LEU A 40 -3.02 -17.90 6.44
CA LEU A 40 -1.60 -17.81 6.76
C LEU A 40 -1.18 -16.39 7.17
N LEU A 41 -1.60 -15.37 6.41
CA LEU A 41 -1.34 -13.96 6.74
C LEU A 41 -1.87 -13.62 8.12
N TYR A 42 -3.09 -14.04 8.45
CA TYR A 42 -3.67 -13.80 9.76
C TYR A 42 -2.83 -14.43 10.87
N GLU A 43 -2.43 -15.70 10.75
CA GLU A 43 -1.59 -16.37 11.74
C GLU A 43 -0.24 -15.66 11.92
N HIS A 44 0.41 -15.26 10.83
CA HIS A 44 1.68 -14.54 10.89
C HIS A 44 1.53 -13.13 11.47
N ILE A 45 0.43 -12.41 11.18
CA ILE A 45 0.14 -11.10 11.78
C ILE A 45 -0.05 -11.25 13.29
N GLN A 46 -0.80 -12.26 13.73
CA GLN A 46 -0.97 -12.55 15.16
C GLN A 46 0.35 -12.92 15.83
N ALA A 47 1.21 -13.70 15.17
CA ALA A 47 2.54 -14.05 15.69
C ALA A 47 3.46 -12.83 15.78
N LEU A 48 3.49 -11.99 14.74
CA LEU A 48 4.22 -10.71 14.75
C LEU A 48 3.76 -9.83 15.91
N TRP A 49 2.45 -9.75 16.14
CA TRP A 49 1.87 -9.02 17.25
C TRP A 49 2.27 -9.59 18.61
N SER A 50 2.16 -10.91 18.78
CA SER A 50 2.51 -11.59 20.03
C SER A 50 3.99 -11.41 20.40
N SER A 51 4.85 -11.21 19.40
CA SER A 51 6.27 -10.88 19.61
C SER A 51 6.52 -9.42 20.04
N ARG A 52 5.49 -8.57 20.00
CA ARG A 52 5.53 -7.14 20.33
C ARG A 52 4.42 -6.78 21.35
N PRO A 53 4.51 -7.27 22.60
CA PRO A 53 3.45 -7.11 23.61
C PRO A 53 3.17 -5.65 23.98
N GLU A 54 4.15 -4.76 23.77
CA GLU A 54 4.00 -3.32 23.98
C GLU A 54 3.08 -2.68 22.93
N THR A 55 2.95 -3.29 21.74
CA THR A 55 2.18 -2.72 20.62
C THR A 55 0.68 -2.75 20.93
N GLN A 56 0.06 -1.58 20.82
CA GLN A 56 -1.36 -1.37 21.12
C GLN A 56 -2.19 -1.05 19.87
N LEU A 57 -1.53 -0.62 18.77
CA LEU A 57 -2.17 -0.34 17.48
C LEU A 57 -1.39 -0.97 16.32
N LEU A 58 -2.09 -1.72 15.45
CA LEU A 58 -1.56 -2.20 14.16
C LEU A 58 -2.16 -1.39 13.00
N LEU A 59 -1.31 -0.76 12.21
CA LEU A 59 -1.67 -0.18 10.92
C LEU A 59 -1.41 -1.23 9.83
N LEU A 60 -2.48 -1.89 9.37
CA LEU A 60 -2.42 -2.91 8.32
C LEU A 60 -2.66 -2.26 6.95
N CYS A 61 -1.59 -1.98 6.23
CA CYS A 61 -1.63 -1.40 4.88
C CYS A 61 -1.65 -2.53 3.84
N GLY A 62 -2.81 -2.81 3.24
CA GLY A 62 -2.98 -3.86 2.24
C GLY A 62 -3.65 -3.36 0.97
N TYR A 63 -3.50 -4.08 -0.14
CA TYR A 63 -4.09 -3.67 -1.42
C TYR A 63 -5.46 -4.31 -1.65
N LEU A 64 -6.26 -3.67 -2.50
CA LEU A 64 -7.46 -4.26 -3.10
C LEU A 64 -7.06 -4.93 -4.44
N PRO A 65 -7.42 -6.19 -4.65
CA PRO A 65 -6.82 -6.99 -5.72
C PRO A 65 -7.32 -6.59 -7.11
N LEU A 66 -6.41 -6.63 -8.09
CA LEU A 66 -6.81 -6.89 -9.47
C LEU A 66 -7.20 -8.36 -9.64
N TYR A 67 -7.94 -8.67 -10.71
CA TYR A 67 -8.46 -10.03 -10.96
C TYR A 67 -7.39 -11.15 -11.03
N TYR A 68 -6.11 -10.81 -11.16
CA TYR A 68 -4.98 -11.73 -11.23
C TYR A 68 -4.05 -11.67 -10.02
N GLU A 69 -4.41 -10.91 -8.99
CA GLU A 69 -3.68 -10.80 -7.73
C GLU A 69 -4.40 -11.60 -6.64
N MET A 70 -3.68 -11.90 -5.56
CA MET A 70 -4.28 -12.56 -4.40
C MET A 70 -5.25 -11.60 -3.69
N ASP A 71 -6.45 -12.09 -3.38
CA ASP A 71 -7.51 -11.30 -2.75
C ASP A 71 -7.36 -11.28 -1.23
N LEU A 72 -7.13 -10.09 -0.68
CA LEU A 72 -6.95 -9.84 0.76
C LEU A 72 -8.27 -9.53 1.49
N THR A 73 -9.40 -9.45 0.79
CA THR A 73 -10.66 -8.99 1.39
C THR A 73 -11.11 -9.90 2.55
N ALA A 74 -10.88 -11.20 2.46
CA ALA A 74 -11.20 -12.14 3.55
C ALA A 74 -10.37 -11.88 4.82
N LEU A 75 -9.10 -11.47 4.67
CA LEU A 75 -8.25 -11.05 5.79
C LEU A 75 -8.78 -9.77 6.43
N PHE A 76 -9.13 -8.76 5.63
CA PHE A 76 -9.66 -7.49 6.14
C PHE A 76 -10.99 -7.68 6.88
N ARG A 77 -11.92 -8.46 6.32
CA ARG A 77 -13.18 -8.83 6.99
C ARG A 77 -12.95 -9.44 8.37
N ARG A 78 -11.95 -10.31 8.49
CA ARG A 78 -11.62 -10.93 9.77
C ARG A 78 -11.18 -9.90 10.81
N PHE A 79 -10.27 -9.00 10.45
CA PHE A 79 -9.83 -7.94 11.37
C PHE A 79 -10.95 -6.94 11.70
N TRP A 80 -11.77 -6.53 10.73
CA TRP A 80 -12.91 -5.65 11.01
C TRP A 80 -13.90 -6.26 12.01
N LEU A 81 -14.18 -7.57 11.92
CA LEU A 81 -15.05 -8.27 12.87
C LEU A 81 -14.43 -8.40 14.27
N GLU A 82 -13.11 -8.52 14.35
CA GLU A 82 -12.38 -8.67 15.62
C GLU A 82 -12.23 -7.33 16.35
N THR A 83 -11.96 -6.23 15.65
CA THR A 83 -11.86 -4.88 16.23
C THR A 83 -13.16 -4.43 16.92
N GLN A 84 -14.30 -5.00 16.54
CA GLN A 84 -15.60 -4.73 17.18
C GLN A 84 -15.82 -5.48 18.50
N ARG A 85 -14.91 -6.38 18.90
CA ARG A 85 -15.01 -7.14 20.15
C ARG A 85 -14.12 -6.52 21.23
N ALA A 86 -14.68 -6.33 22.42
CA ALA A 86 -13.93 -5.79 23.56
C ALA A 86 -12.73 -6.69 23.92
N GLY A 87 -11.55 -6.08 24.07
CA GLY A 87 -10.32 -6.77 24.49
C GLY A 87 -9.48 -7.41 23.36
N LEU A 88 -9.86 -7.20 22.10
CA LEU A 88 -9.06 -7.61 20.93
C LEU A 88 -8.20 -6.45 20.38
N PRO A 89 -7.11 -6.76 19.66
CA PRO A 89 -6.16 -5.75 19.19
C PRO A 89 -6.83 -4.71 18.29
N ASN A 90 -6.44 -3.44 18.47
CA ASN A 90 -6.90 -2.36 17.61
C ASN A 90 -6.14 -2.43 16.28
N VAL A 91 -6.77 -3.04 15.26
CA VAL A 91 -6.23 -3.10 13.90
C VAL A 91 -6.99 -2.11 13.03
N LYS A 92 -6.24 -1.19 12.43
CA LYS A 92 -6.74 -0.27 11.40
C LYS A 92 -6.28 -0.74 10.03
N VAL A 93 -7.23 -0.94 9.12
CA VAL A 93 -6.97 -1.38 7.76
C VAL A 93 -6.86 -0.18 6.84
N PHE A 94 -5.83 -0.12 6.01
CA PHE A 94 -5.63 0.92 5.01
C PHE A 94 -5.43 0.32 3.63
N VAL A 95 -5.97 0.99 2.60
CA VAL A 95 -5.82 0.60 1.19
C VAL A 95 -5.19 1.72 0.37
N PRO A 96 -4.39 1.41 -0.67
CA PRO A 96 -3.67 2.42 -1.41
C PRO A 96 -4.61 3.20 -2.34
N MET A 97 -4.37 4.50 -2.44
CA MET A 97 -4.90 5.41 -3.45
C MET A 97 -3.71 6.05 -4.17
N VAL A 98 -3.70 6.01 -5.49
CA VAL A 98 -2.69 6.70 -6.28
C VAL A 98 -3.03 8.19 -6.37
N LEU A 99 -2.07 9.04 -6.05
CA LEU A 99 -2.21 10.47 -6.25
C LEU A 99 -1.95 10.74 -7.74
N SER A 100 -2.98 11.12 -8.49
CA SER A 100 -2.86 11.44 -9.91
C SER A 100 -3.45 12.83 -10.17
N PRO A 101 -2.72 13.72 -10.87
CA PRO A 101 -3.29 15.01 -11.26
C PRO A 101 -4.48 14.82 -12.21
N CYS A 102 -5.60 15.49 -11.92
CA CYS A 102 -6.78 15.48 -12.78
C CYS A 102 -6.56 16.39 -14.00
N ASN A 103 -6.50 15.87 -15.23
CA ASN A 103 -6.40 16.74 -16.42
C ASN A 103 -7.52 17.80 -16.40
N PRO A 104 -7.21 19.11 -16.32
CA PRO A 104 -8.23 20.12 -16.50
C PRO A 104 -8.77 19.97 -17.91
N SER A 105 -10.07 19.67 -18.03
CA SER A 105 -10.75 19.70 -19.32
C SER A 105 -10.42 21.02 -20.02
N ASN A 106 -9.97 20.95 -21.29
CA ASN A 106 -9.58 22.10 -22.12
C ASN A 106 -10.43 23.34 -21.83
N GLY A 107 -9.89 24.29 -21.06
CA GLY A 107 -10.56 25.58 -20.75
C GLY A 107 -10.92 25.85 -19.29
N ALA A 108 -10.65 24.96 -18.33
CA ALA A 108 -10.89 25.24 -16.91
C ALA A 108 -9.81 26.19 -16.34
N THR A 109 -10.23 27.37 -15.87
CA THR A 109 -9.44 28.31 -15.08
C THR A 109 -9.00 27.69 -13.73
N ALA A 110 -7.94 28.22 -13.12
CA ALA A 110 -7.31 27.72 -11.89
C ALA A 110 -8.24 27.51 -10.67
N THR A 111 -9.49 27.99 -10.75
CA THR A 111 -10.54 27.86 -9.72
C THR A 111 -11.14 26.47 -9.56
N LEU A 112 -11.00 25.56 -10.55
CA LEU A 112 -11.57 24.20 -10.49
C LEU A 112 -10.59 23.10 -10.03
N THR A 113 -9.33 23.43 -9.76
CA THR A 113 -8.34 22.45 -9.28
C THR A 113 -8.55 22.16 -7.79
N PRO A 114 -8.71 20.89 -7.36
CA PRO A 114 -8.82 20.54 -5.94
C PRO A 114 -7.63 21.06 -5.13
N LEU A 115 -7.87 21.49 -3.88
CA LEU A 115 -6.83 22.11 -3.03
C LEU A 115 -5.60 21.21 -2.87
N TRP A 116 -5.83 19.91 -2.69
CA TRP A 116 -4.77 18.91 -2.55
C TRP A 116 -3.89 18.75 -3.79
N GLN A 117 -4.28 19.27 -4.95
CA GLN A 117 -3.47 19.24 -6.17
C GLN A 117 -2.67 20.54 -6.39
N ARG A 118 -2.86 21.57 -5.57
CA ARG A 118 -2.21 22.87 -5.75
C ARG A 118 -0.80 22.94 -5.11
N PRO A 119 0.18 23.62 -5.73
CA PRO A 119 0.15 24.21 -7.07
C PRO A 119 0.03 23.16 -8.19
N TRP A 120 -0.84 23.41 -9.17
CA TRP A 120 -1.12 22.45 -10.25
C TRP A 120 0.10 22.15 -11.13
N ASP A 121 0.90 23.18 -11.43
CA ASP A 121 2.08 23.14 -12.30
C ASP A 121 3.15 22.15 -11.84
N THR A 122 3.28 21.95 -10.52
CA THR A 122 4.24 21.01 -9.93
C THR A 122 3.60 19.69 -9.49
N ALA A 123 2.28 19.53 -9.62
CA ALA A 123 1.54 18.33 -9.18
C ALA A 123 2.02 17.05 -9.87
N MET A 124 2.31 17.10 -11.18
CA MET A 124 2.83 15.95 -11.93
C MET A 124 4.15 15.43 -11.36
N THR A 125 5.04 16.33 -10.97
CA THR A 125 6.34 15.98 -10.38
C THR A 125 6.18 15.50 -8.94
N ARG A 126 5.39 16.22 -8.12
CA ARG A 126 5.14 15.84 -6.71
C ARG A 126 4.50 14.46 -6.61
N PHE A 127 3.53 14.16 -7.47
CA PHE A 127 2.79 12.90 -7.48
C PHE A 127 3.42 11.82 -8.36
N ALA A 128 4.63 12.03 -8.89
CA ALA A 128 5.36 10.98 -9.58
C ALA A 128 5.63 9.80 -8.61
N SER A 129 4.99 8.65 -8.84
CA SER A 129 4.96 7.54 -7.88
C SER A 129 4.35 7.90 -6.51
N GLY A 130 3.51 8.94 -6.46
CA GLY A 130 2.82 9.40 -5.26
C GLY A 130 1.62 8.53 -4.93
N MET A 131 1.52 8.08 -3.67
CA MET A 131 0.34 7.39 -3.17
C MET A 131 0.07 7.74 -1.71
N ALA A 132 -1.17 7.49 -1.28
CA ALA A 132 -1.54 7.50 0.12
C ALA A 132 -2.23 6.18 0.47
N PHE A 133 -2.07 5.71 1.70
CA PHE A 133 -2.88 4.65 2.27
C PHE A 133 -4.04 5.26 3.04
N VAL A 134 -5.27 4.90 2.70
CA VAL A 134 -6.49 5.47 3.25
C VAL A 134 -7.23 4.43 4.08
N GLU A 135 -7.65 4.79 5.29
CA GLU A 135 -8.33 3.89 6.23
C GLU A 135 -9.65 3.39 5.63
N VAL A 136 -9.96 2.11 5.85
CA VAL A 136 -11.24 1.48 5.53
C VAL A 136 -11.83 0.92 6.81
N PHE A 137 -13.04 1.35 7.15
CA PHE A 137 -13.62 1.05 8.45
C PHE A 137 -14.21 -0.36 8.53
N ASP A 138 -14.92 -0.78 7.50
CA ASP A 138 -15.58 -2.07 7.40
C ASP A 138 -15.93 -2.40 5.94
N GLU A 139 -16.58 -3.55 5.73
CA GLU A 139 -17.05 -3.98 4.40
C GLU A 139 -18.13 -3.06 3.83
N GLY A 140 -19.00 -2.48 4.67
CA GLY A 140 -20.03 -1.55 4.23
C GLY A 140 -19.42 -0.26 3.70
N ASP A 141 -18.44 0.30 4.41
CA ASP A 141 -17.67 1.47 4.00
C ASP A 141 -16.98 1.25 2.66
N LEU A 142 -16.35 0.09 2.47
CA LEU A 142 -15.73 -0.28 1.20
C LEU A 142 -16.74 -0.28 0.03
N MET A 143 -17.99 -0.66 0.29
CA MET A 143 -19.06 -0.68 -0.73
C MET A 143 -19.67 0.70 -1.00
N THR A 144 -19.68 1.60 -0.01
CA THR A 144 -20.34 2.91 -0.13
C THR A 144 -19.39 4.04 -0.51
N SER A 145 -18.15 3.99 -0.04
CA SER A 145 -17.17 5.09 -0.06
C SER A 145 -16.11 4.92 -1.15
N PHE A 146 -16.10 3.78 -1.84
CA PHE A 146 -15.15 3.47 -2.90
C PHE A 146 -15.86 3.06 -4.19
N GLU A 147 -15.18 3.21 -5.31
CA GLU A 147 -15.68 2.84 -6.63
C GLU A 147 -14.56 2.38 -7.56
N ARG A 148 -14.91 1.64 -8.62
CA ARG A 148 -13.92 1.22 -9.62
C ARG A 148 -13.62 2.37 -10.59
N ARG A 149 -12.39 2.88 -10.56
CA ARG A 149 -11.92 3.97 -11.43
C ARG A 149 -10.59 3.62 -12.12
N GLY A 150 -10.19 4.51 -13.02
CA GLY A 150 -8.91 4.47 -13.71
C GLY A 150 -8.80 3.37 -14.77
N GLN A 151 -7.66 3.36 -15.47
CA GLN A 151 -7.39 2.44 -16.58
C GLN A 151 -7.44 0.96 -16.16
N TYR A 152 -7.15 0.67 -14.89
CA TYR A 152 -7.06 -0.69 -14.37
C TYR A 152 -8.32 -1.15 -13.64
N GLY A 153 -9.36 -0.31 -13.53
CA GLY A 153 -10.59 -0.62 -12.78
C GLY A 153 -10.30 -0.95 -11.32
N LEU A 154 -9.31 -0.26 -10.73
CA LEU A 154 -8.96 -0.37 -9.33
C LEU A 154 -10.08 0.22 -8.50
N MET A 155 -10.34 -0.39 -7.36
CA MET A 155 -11.31 0.16 -6.42
C MET A 155 -10.59 1.21 -5.57
N GLU A 156 -10.97 2.47 -5.75
CA GLU A 156 -10.35 3.65 -5.15
C GLU A 156 -11.42 4.48 -4.44
N PRO A 157 -11.07 5.31 -3.44
CA PRO A 157 -12.04 6.17 -2.79
C PRO A 157 -12.74 7.09 -3.79
N LYS A 158 -14.03 7.34 -3.54
CA LYS A 158 -14.79 8.33 -4.30
C LYS A 158 -14.24 9.74 -4.09
N GLU A 159 -14.56 10.66 -5.00
CA GLU A 159 -14.02 12.03 -4.97
C GLU A 159 -14.35 12.74 -3.65
N GLU A 160 -15.59 12.58 -3.16
CA GLU A 160 -16.04 13.17 -1.90
C GLU A 160 -15.23 12.68 -0.68
N VAL A 161 -14.75 11.44 -0.72
CA VAL A 161 -13.88 10.87 0.33
C VAL A 161 -12.49 11.49 0.24
N ILE A 162 -11.97 11.69 -0.97
CA ILE A 162 -10.69 12.36 -1.18
C ILE A 162 -10.77 13.80 -0.66
N GLU A 163 -11.82 14.54 -1.02
CA GLU A 163 -12.04 15.91 -0.55
C GLU A 163 -12.15 15.99 0.98
N GLU A 164 -12.82 15.03 1.62
CA GLU A 164 -12.91 14.93 3.08
C GLU A 164 -11.53 14.79 3.73
N LEU A 165 -10.62 13.98 3.16
CA LEU A 165 -9.28 13.75 3.73
C LEU A 165 -8.47 15.05 3.87
N PHE A 166 -8.70 16.03 2.99
CA PHE A 166 -7.99 17.31 2.97
C PHE A 166 -8.83 18.48 3.47
N SER A 167 -10.05 18.22 3.91
CA SER A 167 -10.94 19.25 4.46
C SER A 167 -10.49 19.61 5.88
N THR A 168 -10.21 20.90 6.12
CA THR A 168 -9.83 21.43 7.44
C THR A 168 -11.05 21.79 8.30
N GLY A 169 -12.25 21.72 7.74
CA GLY A 169 -13.52 22.05 8.40
C GLY A 169 -14.00 20.92 9.31
N VAL A 170 -14.26 21.25 10.57
CA VAL A 170 -15.02 20.41 11.50
C VAL A 170 -16.47 20.39 11.02
N GLY A 171 -16.91 19.39 10.25
CA GLY A 171 -18.34 19.33 9.91
C GLY A 171 -18.86 18.30 8.91
N SER A 172 -18.04 17.65 8.08
CA SER A 172 -18.57 16.65 7.13
C SER A 172 -18.42 15.23 7.71
N SER A 173 -19.22 14.89 8.70
CA SER A 173 -19.40 13.50 9.09
C SER A 173 -20.07 12.76 7.93
N CYS A 174 -19.39 11.81 7.29
CA CYS A 174 -20.11 10.75 6.61
C CYS A 174 -21.10 10.13 7.62
N GLY A 175 -22.34 9.89 7.21
CA GLY A 175 -23.48 9.53 8.07
C GLY A 175 -23.42 8.19 8.83
N ARG A 176 -22.24 7.77 9.30
CA ARG A 176 -22.06 6.81 10.39
C ARG A 176 -21.25 7.52 11.47
N GLY A 177 -21.61 7.38 12.74
CA GLY A 177 -20.91 8.00 13.88
C GLY A 177 -19.47 7.50 14.11
N THR A 178 -18.74 7.18 13.06
CA THR A 178 -17.32 6.84 13.04
C THR A 178 -16.49 8.12 12.99
N GLY A 179 -15.37 8.17 13.71
CA GLY A 179 -14.45 9.31 13.70
C GLY A 179 -13.86 9.61 12.31
N PRO A 180 -12.98 10.64 12.19
CA PRO A 180 -12.43 11.03 10.90
C PRO A 180 -11.60 9.90 10.28
N ARG A 181 -11.71 9.73 8.95
CA ARG A 181 -10.96 8.73 8.18
C ARG A 181 -9.49 9.11 8.13
N HIS A 182 -8.62 8.22 8.62
CA HIS A 182 -7.19 8.48 8.63
C HIS A 182 -6.53 8.14 7.30
N PHE A 183 -5.38 8.76 7.03
CA PHE A 183 -4.53 8.39 5.90
C PHE A 183 -3.04 8.52 6.21
N ILE A 184 -2.22 7.83 5.43
CA ILE A 184 -0.76 7.80 5.53
C ILE A 184 -0.18 8.15 4.17
N ALA A 185 0.60 9.23 4.07
CA ALA A 185 1.22 9.66 2.83
C ALA A 185 2.56 8.95 2.55
N CYS A 186 2.94 8.82 1.27
CA CYS A 186 4.21 8.23 0.86
C CYS A 186 5.43 9.17 0.94
N ASP A 187 5.25 10.38 1.44
CA ASP A 187 6.28 11.42 1.56
C ASP A 187 5.85 12.46 2.62
N GLU A 188 6.68 13.47 2.84
CA GLU A 188 6.31 14.60 3.70
C GLU A 188 5.05 15.31 3.17
N HIS A 189 4.16 15.68 4.09
CA HIS A 189 2.88 16.32 3.74
C HIS A 189 3.10 17.61 2.97
N GLU A 190 4.06 18.42 3.41
CA GLU A 190 4.42 19.70 2.82
C GLU A 190 5.07 19.53 1.43
N VAL A 191 5.68 18.37 1.17
CA VAL A 191 6.26 18.03 -0.14
C VAL A 191 5.19 17.61 -1.13
N LEU A 192 4.14 16.90 -0.69
CA LEU A 192 3.06 16.45 -1.58
C LEU A 192 1.97 17.52 -1.76
N PHE A 193 1.63 18.21 -0.67
CA PHE A 193 0.46 19.08 -0.53
C PHE A 193 0.87 20.45 0.04
N PRO A 194 1.76 21.21 -0.63
CA PRO A 194 2.37 22.43 -0.07
C PRO A 194 1.37 23.54 0.27
N GLU A 195 0.22 23.60 -0.42
CA GLU A 195 -0.86 24.57 -0.14
C GLU A 195 -1.93 24.03 0.82
N CYS A 196 -1.85 22.78 1.25
CA CYS A 196 -2.77 22.22 2.22
C CYS A 196 -2.24 22.39 3.63
N ALA A 197 -3.04 23.02 4.50
CA ALA A 197 -2.81 22.88 5.94
C ALA A 197 -2.87 21.41 6.33
N LYS A 198 -2.02 21.02 7.29
CA LYS A 198 -1.88 19.63 7.72
C LYS A 198 -3.19 19.10 8.32
N PRO A 199 -3.83 18.08 7.73
CA PRO A 199 -5.09 17.53 8.23
C PRO A 199 -4.88 16.78 9.56
N LYS A 200 -5.84 16.84 10.48
CA LYS A 200 -5.76 16.15 11.79
C LYS A 200 -5.81 14.63 11.68
N ASN A 201 -6.36 14.14 10.58
CA ASN A 201 -6.51 12.73 10.24
C ASN A 201 -5.30 12.16 9.48
N LEU A 202 -4.29 12.97 9.18
CA LEU A 202 -3.01 12.47 8.68
C LEU A 202 -2.26 11.75 9.81
N ILE A 203 -1.91 10.48 9.59
CA ILE A 203 -1.03 9.74 10.49
C ILE A 203 0.42 10.10 10.18
N GLU A 204 1.06 10.80 11.11
CA GLU A 204 2.47 11.15 11.01
C GLU A 204 3.36 9.99 11.43
N LEU A 205 3.99 9.35 10.46
CA LEU A 205 4.88 8.21 10.71
C LEU A 205 6.03 8.54 11.68
N LYS A 206 6.54 9.77 11.66
CA LYS A 206 7.58 10.28 12.58
C LYS A 206 7.16 10.17 14.06
N LEU A 207 5.86 10.14 14.35
CA LEU A 207 5.33 10.04 15.72
C LEU A 207 5.18 8.59 16.19
N LEU A 208 5.20 7.60 15.28
CA LEU A 208 5.09 6.18 15.64
C LEU A 208 6.22 5.72 16.57
N LEU A 209 7.41 6.32 16.44
CA LEU A 209 8.58 6.04 17.28
C LEU A 209 8.62 6.86 18.57
N ARG A 210 7.87 7.96 18.65
CA ARG A 210 7.98 8.97 19.73
C ARG A 210 6.85 8.89 20.75
N SER A 211 5.74 8.22 20.42
CA SER A 211 4.63 8.07 21.35
C SER A 211 5.02 7.12 22.48
N MET A 212 5.29 7.67 23.66
CA MET A 212 5.49 6.89 24.89
C MET A 212 4.18 6.29 25.42
N GLU A 213 3.02 6.71 24.89
CA GLU A 213 1.71 6.25 25.35
C GLU A 213 1.17 5.05 24.56
N TYR A 214 1.59 4.83 23.31
CA TYR A 214 1.13 3.71 22.47
C TYR A 214 2.23 3.24 21.51
N SER A 215 2.73 2.01 21.67
CA SER A 215 3.57 1.39 20.63
C SER A 215 2.67 1.06 19.43
N THR A 216 3.01 1.63 18.27
CA THR A 216 2.29 1.41 17.02
C THR A 216 3.21 0.69 16.04
N CYS A 217 2.68 -0.33 15.37
CA CYS A 217 3.38 -1.06 14.32
C CYS A 217 2.66 -0.85 12.99
N MET A 218 3.41 -0.70 11.90
CA MET A 218 2.88 -0.68 10.54
C MET A 218 3.32 -1.94 9.78
N LEU A 219 2.37 -2.66 9.21
CA LEU A 219 2.63 -3.78 8.31
C LEU A 219 2.11 -3.45 6.91
N VAL A 220 3.00 -3.48 5.93
CA VAL A 220 2.68 -3.26 4.51
C VAL A 220 2.63 -4.59 3.77
N LEU A 221 1.45 -4.96 3.28
CA LEU A 221 1.25 -6.09 2.39
C LEU A 221 1.36 -5.59 0.95
N ALA A 222 2.50 -5.84 0.31
CA ALA A 222 2.82 -5.30 -1.01
C ALA A 222 2.52 -6.30 -2.14
N PRO A 223 1.73 -5.91 -3.17
CA PRO A 223 1.58 -6.70 -4.37
C PRO A 223 2.85 -6.62 -5.22
N GLY A 224 3.05 -7.63 -6.06
CA GLY A 224 4.19 -7.73 -6.96
C GLY A 224 3.89 -8.62 -8.15
N VAL A 225 4.74 -8.54 -9.17
CA VAL A 225 4.76 -9.46 -10.31
C VAL A 225 5.63 -10.67 -9.98
N LEU A 226 6.79 -10.41 -9.37
CA LEU A 226 7.71 -11.42 -8.86
C LEU A 226 8.30 -10.97 -7.52
N PHE A 227 8.74 -11.94 -6.76
CA PHE A 227 9.51 -11.80 -5.54
C PHE A 227 10.70 -12.76 -5.57
N ASP A 228 11.75 -12.45 -4.82
CA ASP A 228 12.80 -13.40 -4.51
C ASP A 228 12.99 -13.53 -2.99
N ARG A 229 13.78 -14.52 -2.58
CA ARG A 229 14.01 -14.85 -1.17
C ARG A 229 14.99 -13.90 -0.47
N PHE A 230 15.55 -12.95 -1.21
CA PHE A 230 16.48 -11.94 -0.73
C PHE A 230 15.79 -10.58 -0.52
N GLY A 231 14.45 -10.56 -0.51
CA GLY A 231 13.64 -9.37 -0.32
C GLY A 231 13.42 -8.56 -1.61
N GLY A 232 13.88 -9.04 -2.77
CA GLY A 232 13.62 -8.39 -4.04
C GLY A 232 12.14 -8.44 -4.42
N ARG A 233 11.61 -7.32 -4.92
CA ARG A 233 10.24 -7.20 -5.42
C ARG A 233 10.24 -6.56 -6.81
N LEU A 234 9.60 -7.23 -7.77
CA LEU A 234 9.34 -6.65 -9.09
C LEU A 234 7.89 -6.15 -9.16
N GLY A 235 7.68 -4.85 -9.01
CA GLY A 235 6.35 -4.24 -9.18
C GLY A 235 5.93 -4.05 -10.64
N LYS A 236 4.77 -3.40 -10.84
CA LYS A 236 4.21 -3.05 -12.18
C LYS A 236 4.98 -1.93 -12.89
N GLY A 237 5.88 -1.23 -12.21
CA GLY A 237 6.79 -0.23 -12.79
C GLY A 237 6.54 1.23 -12.37
N GLY A 238 5.50 1.50 -11.59
CA GLY A 238 5.15 2.85 -11.13
C GLY A 238 5.81 3.32 -9.83
N GLY A 239 6.76 2.56 -9.24
CA GLY A 239 7.54 3.00 -8.08
C GLY A 239 6.79 3.28 -6.76
N TYR A 240 5.46 3.18 -6.72
CA TYR A 240 4.63 3.61 -5.58
C TYR A 240 5.03 3.01 -4.24
N TYR A 241 5.09 1.67 -4.16
CA TYR A 241 5.49 0.97 -2.94
C TYR A 241 6.96 1.22 -2.59
N ASP A 242 7.81 1.47 -3.58
CA ASP A 242 9.24 1.71 -3.35
C ASP A 242 9.42 3.07 -2.66
N ARG A 243 8.75 4.12 -3.16
CA ARG A 243 8.71 5.46 -2.55
C ARG A 243 8.10 5.43 -1.14
N PHE A 244 6.95 4.79 -0.98
CA PHE A 244 6.27 4.71 0.32
C PHE A 244 7.11 3.99 1.38
N LEU A 245 7.68 2.83 1.05
CA LEU A 245 8.49 2.06 1.99
C LEU A 245 9.80 2.75 2.33
N GLN A 246 10.41 3.45 1.36
CA GLN A 246 11.61 4.25 1.61
C GLN A 246 11.30 5.34 2.64
N TYR A 247 10.31 6.20 2.35
CA TYR A 247 9.91 7.26 3.27
C TYR A 247 9.54 6.71 4.66
N SER A 248 8.69 5.68 4.70
CA SER A 248 8.21 5.09 5.96
C SER A 248 9.34 4.54 6.82
N ARG A 249 10.33 3.88 6.22
CA ARG A 249 11.48 3.34 6.96
C ARG A 249 12.45 4.43 7.38
N ASP A 250 12.63 5.47 6.56
CA ASP A 250 13.49 6.60 6.88
C ASP A 250 12.97 7.37 8.10
N VAL A 251 11.65 7.50 8.25
CA VAL A 251 11.02 8.28 9.32
C VAL A 251 10.52 7.46 10.52
N ALA A 252 10.33 6.15 10.36
CA ALA A 252 9.78 5.25 11.38
C ALA A 252 10.51 3.90 11.44
N ALA A 253 11.85 3.93 11.35
CA ALA A 253 12.71 2.74 11.41
C ALA A 253 12.35 1.81 12.60
N GLY A 254 12.19 0.50 12.33
CA GLY A 254 11.84 -0.50 13.34
C GLY A 254 10.34 -0.66 13.62
N ALA A 255 9.53 0.37 13.34
CA ALA A 255 8.07 0.30 13.44
C ALA A 255 7.41 -0.24 12.16
N VAL A 256 8.16 -0.33 11.05
CA VAL A 256 7.64 -0.74 9.73
C VAL A 256 8.13 -2.14 9.36
N ALA A 257 7.19 -3.04 9.07
CA ALA A 257 7.44 -4.31 8.41
C ALA A 257 6.72 -4.34 7.06
N SER A 258 7.26 -5.11 6.12
CA SER A 258 6.73 -5.22 4.75
C SER A 258 6.83 -6.65 4.25
N TRP A 259 5.70 -7.20 3.80
CA TRP A 259 5.63 -8.53 3.22
C TRP A 259 5.14 -8.47 1.78
N GLY A 260 5.90 -9.10 0.88
CA GLY A 260 5.46 -9.37 -0.47
C GLY A 260 4.34 -10.41 -0.47
N VAL A 261 3.27 -10.16 -1.19
CA VAL A 261 2.12 -11.06 -1.27
C VAL A 261 1.92 -11.53 -2.71
N GLY A 262 1.90 -12.85 -2.91
CA GLY A 262 1.70 -13.42 -4.23
C GLY A 262 1.45 -14.92 -4.23
N MET A 263 1.19 -15.48 -5.41
CA MET A 263 1.14 -16.93 -5.61
C MET A 263 2.54 -17.54 -5.54
N GLU A 264 2.62 -18.85 -5.34
CA GLU A 264 3.88 -19.60 -5.35
C GLU A 264 4.69 -19.37 -6.65
N MET A 265 4.01 -19.33 -7.81
CA MET A 265 4.66 -19.05 -9.10
C MET A 265 5.32 -17.66 -9.21
N GLN A 266 5.00 -16.75 -8.28
CA GLN A 266 5.59 -15.41 -8.23
C GLN A 266 6.84 -15.36 -7.36
N LEU A 267 7.09 -16.37 -6.53
CA LEU A 267 8.32 -16.50 -5.77
C LEU A 267 9.36 -17.23 -6.63
N LEU A 268 10.48 -16.58 -6.88
CA LEU A 268 11.58 -17.20 -7.61
C LEU A 268 12.22 -18.35 -6.82
N PRO A 269 12.76 -19.37 -7.52
CA PRO A 269 13.60 -20.41 -6.90
C PRO A 269 14.75 -19.84 -6.07
N GLU A 270 15.26 -20.63 -5.12
CA GLU A 270 16.20 -20.17 -4.08
C GLU A 270 17.47 -19.51 -4.63
N GLU A 271 17.99 -19.95 -5.77
CA GLU A 271 19.23 -19.42 -6.33
C GLU A 271 19.04 -18.16 -7.17
N LYS A 272 17.79 -17.79 -7.49
CA LYS A 272 17.49 -16.69 -8.41
C LYS A 272 17.22 -15.38 -7.68
N ARG A 273 17.77 -14.31 -8.25
CA ARG A 273 17.59 -12.93 -7.75
C ARG A 273 16.96 -12.06 -8.81
N LEU A 274 16.11 -11.15 -8.36
CA LEU A 274 15.60 -10.08 -9.20
C LEU A 274 16.70 -9.03 -9.42
N PRO A 275 16.74 -8.39 -10.60
CA PRO A 275 17.66 -7.29 -10.86
C PRO A 275 17.18 -6.05 -10.08
N VAL A 276 17.54 -5.92 -8.80
CA VAL A 276 17.21 -4.78 -7.95
C VAL A 276 18.30 -3.69 -7.97
N CYS A 277 17.87 -2.44 -7.88
CA CYS A 277 18.70 -1.24 -7.80
C CYS A 277 18.72 -0.75 -6.35
N THR A 278 19.79 -1.06 -5.62
CA THR A 278 19.94 -0.73 -4.19
C THR A 278 20.71 0.56 -3.92
N GLN A 279 21.37 1.14 -4.94
CA GLN A 279 22.20 2.34 -4.80
C GLN A 279 21.45 3.63 -5.12
N ILE A 280 21.61 4.65 -4.26
CA ILE A 280 21.22 6.03 -4.53
C ILE A 280 22.26 6.59 -5.52
N LEU A 281 21.87 6.79 -6.77
CA LEU A 281 22.76 7.44 -7.73
C LEU A 281 22.65 8.95 -7.57
N SER A 282 23.80 9.61 -7.46
CA SER A 282 23.96 11.06 -7.25
C SER A 282 23.43 11.94 -8.40
N SER A 283 22.66 11.39 -9.34
CA SER A 283 22.15 12.09 -10.51
C SER A 283 20.82 11.48 -10.97
N GLY A 284 19.72 12.10 -10.56
CA GLY A 284 18.42 12.00 -11.24
C GLY A 284 17.58 10.73 -10.99
N GLY A 285 16.69 10.79 -10.00
CA GLY A 285 15.32 10.27 -10.10
C GLY A 285 15.08 8.75 -10.23
N GLY A 286 16.10 7.90 -10.17
CA GLY A 286 15.90 6.45 -10.08
C GLY A 286 15.55 6.04 -8.65
N ALA A 287 14.26 5.81 -8.36
CA ALA A 287 13.84 5.30 -7.05
C ALA A 287 14.58 3.99 -6.73
N ARG A 288 15.20 3.94 -5.55
CA ARG A 288 15.81 2.73 -4.99
C ARG A 288 14.72 1.68 -4.80
N ASP A 289 14.96 0.43 -5.20
CA ASP A 289 13.99 -0.63 -4.92
C ASP A 289 13.98 -0.92 -3.42
N SER A 290 12.79 -0.86 -2.82
CA SER A 290 12.61 -1.17 -1.40
C SER A 290 12.53 -2.68 -1.21
N HIS A 291 13.34 -3.22 -0.30
CA HIS A 291 13.33 -4.65 0.02
C HIS A 291 12.09 -5.03 0.82
N MET A 292 11.63 -6.27 0.69
CA MET A 292 10.63 -6.87 1.57
C MET A 292 11.33 -7.58 2.73
N ASP A 293 10.67 -7.61 3.90
CA ASP A 293 11.14 -8.32 5.09
C ASP A 293 10.70 -9.81 5.06
N GLY A 294 9.71 -10.13 4.22
CA GLY A 294 9.30 -11.49 3.93
C GLY A 294 8.41 -11.58 2.70
N VAL A 295 8.13 -12.79 2.25
CA VAL A 295 7.18 -13.08 1.17
C VAL A 295 6.20 -14.13 1.66
N VAL A 296 4.91 -13.87 1.51
CA VAL A 296 3.84 -14.78 1.90
C VAL A 296 3.18 -15.30 0.62
N THR A 297 3.11 -16.62 0.53
CA THR A 297 2.41 -17.34 -0.54
C THR A 297 1.47 -18.37 0.08
N PRO A 298 0.55 -18.99 -0.68
CA PRO A 298 -0.27 -20.10 -0.17
C PRO A 298 0.54 -21.30 0.32
N ALA A 299 1.81 -21.43 -0.08
CA ALA A 299 2.73 -22.47 0.38
C ALA A 299 3.38 -22.14 1.74
N GLY A 300 3.31 -20.88 2.19
CA GLY A 300 3.86 -20.44 3.47
C GLY A 300 4.55 -19.07 3.42
N TYR A 301 5.17 -18.74 4.55
CA TYR A 301 5.97 -17.53 4.74
C TYR A 301 7.46 -17.80 4.53
N VAL A 302 8.12 -16.93 3.77
CA VAL A 302 9.57 -16.92 3.58
C VAL A 302 10.12 -15.64 4.16
N SER A 303 10.92 -15.75 5.22
CA SER A 303 11.67 -14.60 5.75
C SER A 303 12.74 -14.19 4.74
N CYS A 304 12.86 -12.88 4.49
CA CYS A 304 13.90 -12.33 3.65
C CYS A 304 14.97 -11.73 4.54
N ALA A 305 16.16 -12.35 4.56
CA ALA A 305 17.32 -11.74 5.21
C ALA A 305 17.90 -10.66 4.27
N PRO A 306 18.25 -9.46 4.78
CA PRO A 306 19.09 -8.57 4.01
C PRO A 306 20.42 -9.29 3.69
N PRO A 307 21.01 -9.06 2.51
CA PRO A 307 22.33 -9.61 2.23
C PRO A 307 23.31 -9.14 3.32
N ALA A 308 24.03 -10.09 3.92
CA ALA A 308 25.17 -9.82 4.78
C ALA A 308 26.24 -9.00 4.06
#